data_AF-A0A0R3Q997-F1
#
_entry.id   AF-A0A0R3Q997-F1
#
_cell.length_a   1.000
_cell.length_b   1.000
_cell.length_c   1.000
_cell.angle_alpha   90.00
_cell.angle_beta   90.00
_cell.angle_gamma   90.00
#
_symmetry.space_group_name_H-M   'P 1'
#
loop_
_entity.id
_entity.type
_entity.pdbx_description
1 polymer ?
#
loop_
_entity_poly.entity_id
_entity_poly.type
_entity_poly.pdbx_seq_one_letter_code
_entity_poly.pdbx_strand_id
1 'polypeptide(L)'
;LGKRLNEAARERLADQTGQKDIKKIKKSNISYKSYEKFPKEAEVDKLQIYVDRRHDSVILPIFGVPVPFHISMIKNTSQSVEGDYTYLRVNFMHPGSQIGRDQLQFPNPLSTYVKELTYRSSNLKEHGEVTAPSSNLNTAYRLIKEMQKKFRTQVKFLFMESCENVKKKNLV
;
A
#
# COMPACT_ATOMS: atom_id res chain seq x y z
N LEU A 1 23.15 -47.93 8.12
CA LEU A 1 23.21 -46.51 8.56
C LEU A 1 22.65 -45.52 7.52
N GLY A 2 23.04 -45.63 6.24
CA GLY A 2 22.66 -44.66 5.19
C GLY A 2 21.15 -44.51 4.92
N LYS A 3 20.33 -45.55 5.10
CA LYS A 3 18.87 -45.44 4.89
C LYS A 3 18.19 -44.46 5.87
N ARG A 4 18.57 -44.49 7.16
CA ARG A 4 18.01 -43.57 8.17
C ARG A 4 18.43 -42.12 7.95
N LEU A 5 19.67 -41.91 7.49
CA LEU A 5 20.19 -40.58 7.14
C LEU A 5 19.45 -39.99 5.94
N ASN A 6 19.15 -40.81 4.93
CA ASN A 6 18.42 -40.38 3.74
C ASN A 6 16.94 -40.12 4.05
N GLU A 7 16.35 -40.91 4.95
CA GLU A 7 14.97 -40.74 5.42
C GLU A 7 14.80 -39.48 6.27
N ALA A 8 15.71 -39.22 7.21
CA ALA A 8 15.74 -37.98 7.99
C ALA A 8 16.02 -36.73 7.13
N ALA A 9 16.81 -36.86 6.06
CA ALA A 9 17.01 -35.78 5.09
C ALA A 9 15.73 -35.53 4.27
N ARG A 10 15.01 -36.58 3.88
CA ARG A 10 13.73 -36.48 3.15
C ARG A 10 12.64 -35.84 4.01
N GLU A 11 12.60 -36.17 5.30
CA GLU A 11 11.65 -35.59 6.26
C GLU A 11 11.89 -34.07 6.46
N ARG A 12 13.16 -33.67 6.60
CA ARG A 12 13.55 -32.23 6.67
C ARG A 12 13.23 -31.47 5.38
N LEU A 13 13.37 -32.12 4.22
CA LEU A 13 13.02 -31.53 2.93
C LEU A 13 11.49 -31.42 2.76
N ALA A 14 10.73 -32.41 3.23
CA ALA A 14 9.27 -32.43 3.18
C ALA A 14 8.66 -31.27 4.00
N ASP A 15 9.20 -31.01 5.20
CA ASP A 15 8.79 -29.89 6.06
C ASP A 15 9.10 -28.51 5.44
N GLN A 16 10.15 -28.41 4.61
CA GLN A 16 10.46 -27.17 3.87
C GLN A 16 9.58 -26.99 2.63
N THR A 17 9.15 -28.06 1.97
CA THR A 17 8.21 -27.98 0.84
C THR A 17 6.81 -27.53 1.26
N GLY A 18 6.35 -27.86 2.47
CA GLY A 18 5.04 -27.42 2.99
C GLY A 18 4.92 -25.91 3.20
N GLN A 19 6.03 -25.17 3.27
CA GLN A 19 6.03 -23.70 3.38
C GLN A 19 5.92 -22.99 2.02
N LYS A 20 6.17 -23.67 0.90
CA LYS A 20 6.18 -23.03 -0.43
C LYS A 20 4.79 -22.85 -1.04
N ASP A 21 3.79 -23.60 -0.60
CA ASP A 21 2.45 -23.61 -1.20
C ASP A 21 1.39 -22.78 -0.47
N ILE A 22 1.80 -21.87 0.43
CA ILE A 22 0.91 -20.76 0.79
C ILE A 22 0.94 -19.78 -0.40
N LYS A 23 0.12 -20.05 -1.42
CA LYS A 23 -0.25 -19.05 -2.42
C LYS A 23 -0.87 -17.87 -1.67
N LYS A 24 -0.03 -16.92 -1.25
CA LYS A 24 -0.46 -15.64 -0.67
C LYS A 24 -1.48 -15.07 -1.64
N ILE A 25 -2.75 -15.09 -1.25
CA ILE A 25 -3.83 -14.45 -1.99
C ILE A 25 -3.45 -12.97 -2.06
N LYS A 26 -2.85 -12.56 -3.18
CA LYS A 26 -2.52 -11.16 -3.44
C LYS A 26 -3.84 -10.48 -3.73
N LYS A 27 -4.34 -9.69 -2.77
CA LYS A 27 -5.42 -8.73 -3.02
C LYS A 27 -5.00 -7.89 -4.23
N SER A 28 -5.91 -7.70 -5.19
CA SER A 28 -5.61 -6.96 -6.41
C SER A 28 -5.05 -5.58 -6.05
N ASN A 29 -3.93 -5.20 -6.65
CA ASN A 29 -3.29 -3.88 -6.50
C ASN A 29 -3.85 -2.84 -7.48
N ILE A 30 -5.04 -3.10 -8.04
CA ILE A 30 -5.68 -2.25 -9.05
C ILE A 30 -6.61 -1.29 -8.32
N SER A 31 -6.38 0.02 -8.49
CA SER A 31 -7.24 1.07 -7.94
C SER A 31 -8.62 1.11 -8.59
N TYR A 32 -8.67 1.31 -9.91
CA TYR A 32 -9.90 1.42 -10.67
C TYR A 32 -9.82 0.55 -11.92
N LYS A 33 -10.83 -0.30 -12.14
CA LYS A 33 -10.91 -1.17 -13.33
C LYS A 33 -11.48 -0.46 -14.55
N SER A 34 -12.29 0.58 -14.34
CA SER A 34 -12.93 1.38 -15.37
C SER A 34 -12.97 2.83 -14.92
N TYR A 35 -13.01 3.74 -15.89
CA TYR A 35 -13.06 5.18 -15.64
C TYR A 35 -14.33 5.60 -14.89
N GLU A 36 -15.45 4.89 -15.10
CA GLU A 36 -16.72 5.14 -14.40
C GLU A 36 -16.63 5.01 -12.88
N LYS A 37 -15.68 4.22 -12.38
CA LYS A 37 -15.45 4.02 -10.95
C LYS A 37 -14.56 5.09 -10.34
N PHE A 38 -13.95 5.93 -11.17
CA PHE A 38 -13.14 7.04 -10.73
C PHE A 38 -14.04 8.06 -10.02
N PRO A 39 -13.68 8.52 -8.80
CA PRO A 39 -14.51 9.41 -8.02
C PRO A 39 -14.65 10.78 -8.71
N LYS A 40 -15.88 11.29 -8.73
CA LYS A 40 -16.25 12.61 -9.26
C LYS A 40 -16.50 13.62 -8.12
N GLU A 41 -15.70 13.52 -7.08
CA GLU A 41 -15.80 14.36 -5.89
C GLU A 41 -15.14 15.72 -6.17
N ALA A 42 -15.67 16.79 -5.57
CA ALA A 42 -15.21 18.15 -5.83
C ALA A 42 -13.73 18.35 -5.44
N GLU A 43 -13.21 17.61 -4.46
CA GLU A 43 -11.80 17.63 -4.08
C GLU A 43 -10.90 17.14 -5.23
N VAL A 44 -11.35 16.15 -6.00
CA VAL A 44 -10.59 15.60 -7.13
C VAL A 44 -10.53 16.61 -8.26
N ASP A 45 -11.66 17.25 -8.57
CA ASP A 45 -11.76 18.30 -9.60
C ASP A 45 -10.93 19.55 -9.23
N LYS A 46 -10.85 19.88 -7.94
CA LYS A 46 -10.00 20.96 -7.41
C LYS A 46 -8.53 20.58 -7.24
N LEU A 47 -8.14 19.39 -7.70
CA LEU A 47 -6.76 18.88 -7.59
C LEU A 47 -6.26 18.84 -6.14
N GLN A 48 -7.14 18.50 -5.20
CA GLN A 48 -6.78 18.22 -3.81
C GLN A 48 -6.47 16.73 -3.65
N ILE A 49 -5.69 16.39 -2.62
CA ILE A 49 -5.43 14.97 -2.33
C ILE A 49 -6.74 14.35 -1.81
N TYR A 50 -7.16 13.27 -2.46
CA TYR A 50 -8.38 12.55 -2.12
C TYR A 50 -8.07 11.10 -1.73
N VAL A 51 -8.75 10.59 -0.71
CA VAL A 51 -8.53 9.24 -0.17
C VAL A 51 -9.81 8.42 -0.32
N ASP A 52 -9.84 7.55 -1.32
CA ASP A 52 -10.95 6.65 -1.61
C ASP A 52 -10.86 5.38 -0.75
N ARG A 53 -11.63 5.38 0.33
CA ARG A 53 -11.75 4.23 1.25
C ARG A 53 -12.50 3.04 0.66
N ARG A 54 -13.27 3.21 -0.42
CA ARG A 54 -14.04 2.12 -1.04
C ARG A 54 -13.15 1.26 -1.94
N HIS A 55 -12.23 1.91 -2.65
CA HIS A 55 -11.30 1.26 -3.59
C HIS A 55 -9.86 1.14 -3.05
N ASP A 56 -9.66 1.33 -1.74
CA ASP A 56 -8.34 1.28 -1.09
C ASP A 56 -7.28 2.11 -1.86
N SER A 57 -7.66 3.31 -2.32
CA SER A 57 -6.86 4.12 -3.25
C SER A 57 -6.70 5.56 -2.79
N VAL A 58 -5.58 6.17 -3.15
CA VAL A 58 -5.25 7.57 -2.87
C VAL A 58 -5.03 8.26 -4.21
N ILE A 59 -5.74 9.35 -4.44
CA ILE A 59 -5.62 10.16 -5.66
C ILE A 59 -4.69 11.31 -5.35
N LEU A 60 -3.59 11.36 -6.09
CA LEU A 60 -2.51 12.31 -5.93
C LEU A 60 -2.42 13.16 -7.20
N PRO A 61 -2.58 14.49 -7.11
CA PRO A 61 -2.46 15.38 -8.25
C PRO A 61 -0.98 15.49 -8.68
N ILE A 62 -0.69 15.16 -9.93
CA ILE A 62 0.65 15.25 -10.54
C ILE A 62 0.52 16.15 -11.77
N PHE A 63 1.12 17.35 -11.71
CA PHE A 63 1.13 18.34 -12.81
C PHE A 63 -0.24 18.57 -13.47
N GLY A 64 -1.29 18.75 -12.66
CA GLY A 64 -2.65 19.02 -13.15
C GLY A 64 -3.48 17.77 -13.47
N VAL A 65 -2.93 16.57 -13.28
CA VAL A 65 -3.63 15.31 -13.54
C VAL A 65 -3.88 14.58 -12.21
N PRO A 66 -5.13 14.20 -11.89
CA PRO A 66 -5.41 13.40 -10.69
C PRO A 66 -5.03 11.93 -10.94
N VAL A 67 -3.94 11.48 -10.32
CA VAL A 67 -3.38 10.12 -10.54
C VAL A 67 -3.72 9.20 -9.37
N PRO A 68 -4.41 8.07 -9.61
CA PRO A 68 -4.77 7.13 -8.55
C PRO A 68 -3.62 6.16 -8.22
N PHE A 69 -3.36 5.97 -6.93
CA PHE A 69 -2.41 5.00 -6.38
C PHE A 69 -3.09 4.08 -5.38
N HIS A 70 -2.99 2.77 -5.59
CA HIS A 70 -3.52 1.80 -4.64
C HIS A 70 -2.69 1.81 -3.36
N ILE A 71 -3.33 1.63 -2.19
CA ILE A 71 -2.67 1.71 -0.88
C ILE A 71 -1.52 0.71 -0.72
N SER A 72 -1.59 -0.43 -1.42
CA SER A 72 -0.52 -1.43 -1.42
C SER A 72 0.78 -0.95 -2.04
N MET A 73 0.74 0.10 -2.87
CA MET A 73 1.92 0.70 -3.49
C MET A 73 2.54 1.78 -2.61
N ILE A 74 1.85 2.23 -1.55
CA ILE A 74 2.36 3.26 -0.63
C ILE A 74 3.08 2.55 0.52
N LYS A 75 4.39 2.80 0.64
CA LYS A 75 5.23 2.26 1.71
C LYS A 75 4.91 2.90 3.05
N ASN A 76 4.97 4.23 3.10
CA ASN A 76 4.65 5.03 4.27
C ASN A 76 4.31 6.46 3.85
N THR A 77 3.79 7.22 4.81
CA THR A 77 3.59 8.65 4.70
C THR A 77 4.16 9.32 5.94
N SER A 78 4.79 10.47 5.74
CA SER A 78 5.29 11.32 6.82
C SER A 78 4.82 12.74 6.61
N GLN A 79 4.55 13.43 7.71
CA GLN A 79 4.15 14.82 7.72
C GLN A 79 5.12 15.62 8.59
N SER A 80 5.51 16.79 8.12
CA SER A 80 6.25 17.78 8.90
C SER A 80 5.62 19.17 8.74
N VAL A 81 5.80 20.00 9.75
CA VAL A 81 5.36 21.39 9.75
C VAL A 81 6.60 22.25 10.01
N GLU A 82 6.90 23.17 9.09
CA GLU A 82 8.08 24.03 9.14
C GLU A 82 7.62 25.47 8.91
N GLY A 83 7.57 26.26 9.98
CA GLY A 83 7.04 27.63 9.95
C GLY A 83 5.62 27.67 9.39
N ASP A 84 5.44 28.48 8.35
CA ASP A 84 4.14 28.69 7.70
C ASP A 84 3.74 27.61 6.69
N TYR A 85 4.51 26.53 6.57
CA TYR A 85 4.23 25.48 5.60
C TYR A 85 4.11 24.10 6.24
N THR A 86 3.19 23.31 5.69
CA THR A 86 3.04 21.88 5.99
C THR A 86 3.52 21.06 4.79
N TYR A 87 4.29 20.03 5.07
CA TYR A 87 4.78 19.09 4.08
C TYR A 87 4.16 17.71 4.29
N LEU A 88 3.70 17.09 3.21
CA LEU A 88 3.25 15.69 3.19
C LEU A 88 4.12 14.92 2.22
N ARG A 89 4.93 13.99 2.73
CA ARG A 89 5.74 13.07 1.93
C ARG A 89 5.05 11.71 1.86
N VAL A 90 4.91 11.22 0.63
CA VAL A 90 4.38 9.90 0.31
C VAL A 90 5.51 9.08 -0.29
N ASN A 91 5.92 8.01 0.40
CA ASN A 91 6.94 7.10 -0.10
C ASN A 91 6.27 5.87 -0.71
N PHE A 92 6.68 5.51 -1.91
CA PHE A 92 6.13 4.38 -2.64
C PHE A 92 7.02 3.14 -2.52
N MET A 93 6.41 2.01 -2.81
CA MET A 93 7.10 0.75 -2.99
C MET A 93 7.71 0.71 -4.40
N HIS A 94 9.00 0.47 -4.47
CA HIS A 94 9.76 0.29 -5.69
C HIS A 94 10.75 -0.88 -5.50
N PRO A 95 11.28 -1.48 -6.58
CA PRO A 95 12.36 -2.46 -6.47
C PRO A 95 13.52 -1.90 -5.62
N GLY A 96 14.01 -2.69 -4.66
CA GLY A 96 15.05 -2.27 -3.70
C GLY A 96 14.53 -1.48 -2.48
N SER A 97 13.26 -1.09 -2.42
CA SER A 97 12.70 -0.37 -1.26
C SER A 97 12.51 -1.27 -0.03
N GLN A 98 12.35 -2.58 -0.22
CA GLN A 98 12.23 -3.58 0.85
C GLN A 98 13.43 -4.51 0.83
N ILE A 99 14.44 -4.18 1.63
CA ILE A 99 15.55 -5.09 1.92
C ILE A 99 15.06 -6.12 2.95
N GLY A 100 15.17 -7.42 2.65
CA GLY A 100 14.94 -8.51 3.61
C GLY A 100 13.49 -8.96 3.83
N ARG A 101 12.49 -8.47 3.08
CA ARG A 101 11.14 -9.06 3.03
C ARG A 101 10.85 -9.58 1.64
N ASP A 102 10.13 -10.70 1.59
CA ASP A 102 9.59 -11.35 0.40
C ASP A 102 9.10 -10.27 -0.60
N GLN A 103 9.90 -10.02 -1.65
CA GLN A 103 9.69 -8.87 -2.53
C GLN A 103 8.27 -8.94 -3.06
N LEU A 104 7.54 -7.82 -3.03
CA LEU A 104 6.42 -7.66 -3.95
C LEU A 104 7.01 -7.93 -5.34
N GLN A 105 6.61 -9.04 -5.97
CA GLN A 105 6.99 -9.31 -7.34
C GLN A 105 6.39 -8.20 -8.19
N PHE A 106 7.22 -7.24 -8.53
CA PHE A 106 6.91 -6.22 -9.51
C PHE A 106 6.92 -6.93 -10.87
N PRO A 107 5.86 -6.81 -11.69
CA PRO A 107 5.78 -7.51 -12.97
C PRO A 107 6.97 -7.23 -13.89
N ASN A 108 7.55 -6.03 -13.79
CA ASN A 108 8.74 -5.65 -14.55
C ASN A 108 9.73 -4.87 -13.65
N PRO A 109 10.75 -5.52 -13.07
CA PRO A 109 11.69 -4.85 -12.18
C PRO A 109 12.58 -3.80 -12.86
N LEU A 110 12.65 -3.79 -14.20
CA LEU A 110 13.44 -2.83 -14.99
C LEU A 110 12.64 -1.58 -15.40
N SER A 111 11.33 -1.53 -15.12
CA SER A 111 10.53 -0.33 -15.35
C SER A 111 10.96 0.82 -14.45
N THR A 112 10.63 2.05 -14.85
CA THR A 112 10.79 3.23 -14.01
C THR A 112 9.70 3.26 -12.94
N TYR A 113 10.10 3.49 -11.69
CA TYR A 113 9.18 3.57 -10.55
C TYR A 113 9.29 4.92 -9.85
N VAL A 114 8.16 5.40 -9.33
CA VAL A 114 8.14 6.56 -8.43
C VAL A 114 8.67 6.12 -7.07
N LYS A 115 9.66 6.84 -6.53
CA LYS A 115 10.21 6.59 -5.18
C LYS A 115 9.42 7.32 -4.11
N GLU A 116 9.24 8.62 -4.29
CA GLU A 116 8.54 9.47 -3.35
C GLU A 116 7.94 10.70 -4.04
N LEU A 117 6.92 11.27 -3.41
CA LEU A 117 6.29 12.52 -3.79
C LEU A 117 6.10 13.37 -2.54
N THR A 118 6.43 14.65 -2.62
CA THR A 118 6.26 15.59 -1.50
C THR A 118 5.37 16.74 -1.93
N TYR A 119 4.30 16.96 -1.18
CA TYR A 119 3.45 18.13 -1.29
C TYR A 119 3.78 19.13 -0.21
N ARG A 120 3.65 20.41 -0.54
CA ARG A 120 3.78 21.54 0.37
C ARG A 120 2.52 22.38 0.28
N SER A 121 1.99 22.81 1.42
CA SER A 121 0.84 23.70 1.47
C SER A 121 1.01 24.74 2.58
N SER A 122 0.47 25.93 2.36
CA SER A 122 0.55 27.03 3.33
C SER A 122 -0.41 26.82 4.50
N ASN A 123 0.04 27.19 5.70
CA ASN A 123 -0.75 27.26 6.92
C ASN A 123 -1.44 28.62 7.07
N LEU A 124 -1.07 29.61 6.24
CA LEU A 124 -1.69 30.92 6.23
C LEU A 124 -3.12 30.78 5.73
N LYS A 125 -4.04 31.35 6.50
CA LYS A 125 -5.46 31.41 6.19
C LYS A 125 -5.74 32.78 5.57
N GLU A 126 -6.18 32.81 4.32
CA GLU A 126 -6.58 34.07 3.68
C GLU A 126 -7.92 34.57 4.22
N HIS A 127 -8.14 35.89 4.12
CA HIS A 127 -9.38 36.51 4.58
C HIS A 127 -10.55 35.99 3.73
N GLY A 128 -11.53 35.36 4.37
CA GLY A 128 -12.70 34.77 3.70
C GLY A 128 -12.63 33.26 3.50
N GLU A 129 -11.47 32.62 3.66
CA GLU A 129 -11.39 31.16 3.64
C GLU A 129 -11.83 30.57 4.99
N VAL A 130 -12.42 29.39 5.00
CA VAL A 130 -12.87 28.72 6.24
C VAL A 130 -11.69 27.99 6.90
N THR A 131 -10.86 27.35 6.10
CA THR A 131 -9.74 26.51 6.54
C THR A 131 -8.48 26.84 5.76
N ALA A 132 -7.32 26.77 6.42
CA ALA A 132 -6.03 26.89 5.73
C ALA A 132 -5.86 25.80 4.65
N PRO A 133 -5.16 26.09 3.55
CA PRO A 133 -4.85 25.11 2.50
C PRO A 133 -4.17 23.84 3.02
N SER A 134 -3.39 23.93 4.10
CA SER A 134 -2.75 22.77 4.74
C SER A 134 -3.71 21.77 5.38
N SER A 135 -4.98 22.15 5.60
CA SER A 135 -6.01 21.27 6.16
C SER A 135 -6.23 20.02 5.31
N ASN A 136 -6.12 20.13 3.97
CA ASN A 136 -6.19 18.97 3.08
C ASN A 136 -5.03 17.99 3.32
N LEU A 137 -3.80 18.49 3.50
CA LEU A 137 -2.63 17.63 3.80
C LEU A 137 -2.77 16.92 5.14
N ASN A 138 -3.25 17.63 6.18
CA ASN A 138 -3.52 17.06 7.50
C ASN A 138 -4.55 15.93 7.44
N THR A 139 -5.65 16.19 6.74
CA THR A 139 -6.74 15.23 6.57
C THR A 139 -6.27 14.01 5.77
N ALA A 140 -5.61 14.23 4.63
CA ALA A 140 -5.07 13.16 3.81
C ALA A 140 -4.08 12.28 4.59
N TYR A 141 -3.16 12.88 5.35
CA TYR A 141 -2.21 12.14 6.19
C TYR A 141 -2.93 11.18 7.15
N ARG A 142 -3.92 11.66 7.90
CA ARG A 142 -4.71 10.83 8.83
C ARG A 142 -5.42 9.69 8.11
N LEU A 143 -6.12 9.99 7.01
CA LEU A 143 -6.92 9.02 6.26
C LEU A 143 -6.04 7.92 5.64
N ILE A 144 -4.87 8.28 5.08
CA ILE A 144 -3.92 7.32 4.52
C ILE A 144 -3.38 6.39 5.62
N LYS A 145 -3.05 6.92 6.80
CA LYS A 145 -2.55 6.12 7.93
C LYS A 145 -3.60 5.12 8.42
N GLU A 146 -4.86 5.54 8.53
CA GLU A 146 -5.97 4.66 8.87
C GLU A 146 -6.17 3.56 7.82
N MET A 147 -6.17 3.93 6.54
CA MET A 147 -6.30 2.99 5.43
C MET A 147 -5.16 1.97 5.42
N GLN A 148 -3.90 2.40 5.63
CA GLN A 148 -2.76 1.50 5.76
C GLN A 148 -2.90 0.52 6.93
N LYS A 149 -3.38 1.00 8.09
CA LYS A 149 -3.62 0.14 9.26
C LYS A 149 -4.68 -0.91 8.93
N LYS A 150 -5.81 -0.51 8.34
CA LYS A 150 -6.89 -1.40 7.91
C LYS A 150 -6.39 -2.44 6.89
N PHE A 151 -5.65 -2.00 5.87
CA PHE A 151 -5.12 -2.87 4.83
C PHE A 151 -4.16 -3.92 5.40
N ARG A 152 -3.20 -3.52 6.25
CA ARG A 152 -2.27 -4.47 6.90
C ARG A 152 -3.00 -5.50 7.77
N THR A 153 -4.01 -5.08 8.52
CA THR A 153 -4.84 -5.97 9.33
C THR A 153 -5.58 -6.98 8.46
N GLN A 154 -6.24 -6.52 7.39
CA GLN A 154 -6.95 -7.41 6.45
C GLN A 154 -6.02 -8.42 5.76
N VAL A 155 -4.84 -7.98 5.31
CA VAL A 155 -3.84 -8.88 4.72
C VAL A 155 -3.35 -9.92 5.73
N LYS A 156 -3.18 -9.54 7.01
CA LYS A 156 -2.82 -10.47 8.07
C LYS A 156 -3.90 -11.52 8.31
N PHE A 157 -5.17 -11.10 8.35
CA PHE A 157 -6.31 -12.03 8.51
C PHE A 157 -6.40 -13.02 7.34
N LEU A 158 -6.33 -12.53 6.09
CA LEU A 158 -6.34 -13.39 4.90
C LEU A 158 -5.17 -14.39 4.89
N PHE A 159 -4.00 -13.95 5.36
CA PHE A 159 -2.85 -14.83 5.50
C PHE A 159 -3.11 -15.94 6.54
N MET A 160 -3.69 -15.60 7.70
CA MET A 160 -4.05 -16.57 8.74
C MET A 160 -5.10 -17.58 8.26
N GLU A 161 -6.15 -17.12 7.57
CA GLU A 161 -7.19 -17.97 7.01
C GLU A 161 -6.64 -18.94 5.95
N SER A 162 -5.72 -18.46 5.10
CA SER A 162 -5.03 -19.32 4.14
C SER A 162 -4.18 -20.39 4.82
N CYS A 163 -3.47 -20.04 5.90
CA CYS A 163 -2.68 -21.02 6.67
C CYS A 163 -3.58 -22.10 7.29
N GLU A 164 -4.77 -21.74 7.76
CA GLU A 164 -5.73 -22.68 8.32
C GLU A 164 -6.31 -23.62 7.24
N ASN A 165 -6.65 -23.09 6.07
CA ASN A 165 -7.16 -23.88 4.95
C ASN A 165 -6.11 -24.86 4.37
N VAL A 166 -4.83 -24.49 4.34
CA VAL A 166 -3.74 -25.40 3.93
C VAL A 166 -3.58 -26.54 4.93
N LYS A 167 -3.65 -26.26 6.25
CA LYS A 167 -3.61 -27.31 7.29
C LYS A 167 -4.76 -28.31 7.15
N LYS A 168 -5.97 -27.84 6.86
CA LYS A 168 -7.15 -28.71 6.64
C LYS A 168 -7.00 -29.59 5.40
N LYS A 169 -6.41 -29.08 4.30
CA LYS A 169 -6.18 -29.85 3.07
C LYS A 169 -5.11 -30.92 3.20
N ASN A 170 -4.10 -30.71 4.05
CA ASN A 170 -3.02 -31.68 4.26
C ASN A 170 -3.35 -32.75 5.33
N LEU A 171 -4.55 -32.71 5.92
CA LEU A 171 -5.01 -33.65 6.93
C LEU A 171 -6.00 -34.71 6.36
N VAL A 172 -6.21 -34.71 5.04
CA VAL A 172 -7.03 -35.68 4.27
C VAL A 172 -6.11 -36.39 3.29
#